data_AF-Q16270-F1
#
_entry.id   AF-Q16270-F1
#
_cell.length_a   1.000
_cell.length_b   1.000
_cell.length_c   1.000
_cell.angle_alpha   90.00
_cell.angle_beta   90.00
_cell.angle_gamma   90.00
#
_symmetry.space_group_name_H-M   'P 1'
#
loop_
_entity.id
_entity.type
_entity.pdbx_description
1 polymer ?
#
loop_
_entity_poly.entity_id
_entity_poly.type
_entity_poly.pdbx_seq_one_letter_code
_entity_poly.pdbx_strand_id
1 'polypeptide(L)'
;MERPSLRALLLGAAGLLLLLLPLSSSSSSDTCGPCEPASCPPLPPLGCLLGETRDACGCCPMCARGEGEPCGGGGAGRGYCAPGMECVKSRKRRKGKAGAAAGGPGVSGVCVCKSRYPVCGSDGTTYPSGCQLRAASQRAESRGEKAITQVSKGTCEQGPSIVTPPKDIWNVTGAQVYLSCEVIGIPTPVLIWNKVKRGHYGVQRTELLPGDRDNLAIQTRGGPEKHEVTGWVLVSPLSKEDAGEYECHASNSQGQASASAKITVVDALHEIPVKKGEGAEL
;
A
#
# COMPACT_ATOMS: atom_id res chain seq x y z
N MET A 1 -16.20 -7.09 75.52
CA MET A 1 -15.40 -7.91 76.43
C MET A 1 -15.09 -9.19 75.68
N GLU A 2 -13.89 -9.72 75.58
CA GLU A 2 -12.55 -9.41 76.05
C GLU A 2 -11.66 -10.29 75.14
N ARG A 3 -10.51 -9.78 74.73
CA ARG A 3 -9.53 -10.55 73.94
C ARG A 3 -8.90 -11.60 74.84
N PRO A 4 -8.92 -12.91 74.50
CA PRO A 4 -8.10 -13.87 75.21
C PRO A 4 -6.67 -13.86 74.66
N SER A 5 -5.74 -13.79 75.60
CA SER A 5 -4.29 -13.72 75.43
C SER A 5 -3.68 -14.97 74.80
N LEU A 6 -2.69 -14.68 73.95
CA LEU A 6 -1.59 -15.56 73.57
C LEU A 6 -0.86 -16.08 74.82
N ARG A 7 -0.78 -17.40 74.98
CA ARG A 7 0.40 -18.20 75.38
C ARG A 7 -0.05 -19.56 75.93
N ALA A 8 0.04 -20.61 75.13
CA ALA A 8 0.34 -21.96 75.63
C ALA A 8 0.69 -22.92 74.48
N LEU A 9 1.94 -23.42 74.56
CA LEU A 9 2.42 -24.77 74.20
C LEU A 9 2.16 -25.28 72.77
N LEU A 10 3.19 -25.36 71.91
CA LEU A 10 4.21 -26.42 71.84
C LEU A 10 3.66 -27.81 71.47
N LEU A 11 4.24 -28.36 70.40
CA LEU A 11 4.37 -29.76 70.00
C LEU A 11 3.24 -30.37 69.15
N GLY A 12 3.55 -30.60 67.87
CA GLY A 12 2.82 -31.59 67.08
C GLY A 12 3.07 -31.48 65.58
N ALA A 13 3.68 -32.52 65.00
CA ALA A 13 3.74 -32.85 63.58
C ALA A 13 4.71 -32.02 62.70
N ALA A 14 5.99 -32.35 62.84
CA ALA A 14 6.87 -32.47 61.69
C ALA A 14 6.30 -33.53 60.74
N GLY A 15 5.99 -33.16 59.50
CA GLY A 15 5.53 -34.14 58.50
C GLY A 15 5.04 -33.48 57.21
N LEU A 16 5.84 -33.64 56.16
CA LEU A 16 5.46 -33.46 54.75
C LEU A 16 5.38 -32.01 54.21
N LEU A 17 6.46 -31.25 54.37
CA LEU A 17 6.73 -30.09 53.50
C LEU A 17 7.11 -30.62 52.10
N LEU A 18 6.13 -30.69 51.20
CA LEU A 18 6.34 -30.95 49.78
C LEU A 18 7.32 -29.92 49.20
N LEU A 19 8.47 -30.41 48.74
CA LEU A 19 9.42 -29.71 47.89
C LEU A 19 8.76 -29.34 46.54
N LEU A 20 8.22 -28.14 46.42
CA LEU A 20 8.07 -27.48 45.12
C LEU A 20 9.32 -26.64 44.88
N LEU A 21 10.33 -27.30 44.32
CA LEU A 21 11.52 -26.65 43.76
C LEU A 21 11.08 -25.52 42.81
N PRO A 22 11.60 -24.30 42.96
CA PRO A 22 11.37 -23.27 41.97
C PRO A 22 11.97 -23.77 40.66
N LEU A 23 11.14 -23.85 39.61
CA LEU A 23 11.62 -23.95 38.24
C LEU A 23 12.44 -22.69 37.96
N SER A 24 13.73 -22.74 38.33
CA SER A 24 14.73 -21.85 37.79
C SER A 24 14.79 -22.22 36.31
N SER A 25 14.03 -21.50 35.50
CA SER A 25 14.23 -21.46 34.06
C SER A 25 15.61 -20.86 33.83
N SER A 26 16.65 -21.68 33.96
CA SER A 26 17.99 -21.37 33.47
C SER A 26 17.90 -21.38 31.95
N SER A 27 17.50 -20.25 31.38
CA SER A 27 17.63 -19.97 29.96
C SER A 27 19.12 -19.92 29.65
N SER A 28 19.64 -21.01 29.08
CA SER A 28 20.96 -21.08 28.50
C SER A 28 21.08 -20.08 27.34
N SER A 29 21.82 -18.98 27.50
CA SER A 29 22.38 -18.17 26.41
C SER A 29 23.52 -17.23 26.86
N ASP A 30 24.34 -17.57 27.86
CA ASP A 30 25.60 -16.84 28.13
C ASP A 30 26.71 -17.31 27.17
N THR A 31 26.60 -16.95 25.88
CA THR A 31 27.64 -17.25 24.86
C THR A 31 28.53 -16.06 24.53
N CYS A 32 28.27 -14.88 25.11
CA CYS A 32 29.01 -13.66 24.83
C CYS A 32 30.00 -13.37 25.97
N GLY A 33 31.26 -13.10 25.62
CA GLY A 33 32.27 -12.60 26.54
C GLY A 33 32.26 -11.07 26.67
N PRO A 34 33.20 -10.47 27.42
CA PRO A 34 33.37 -9.02 27.46
C PRO A 34 33.64 -8.46 26.06
N CYS A 35 33.04 -7.32 25.73
CA CYS A 35 33.23 -6.66 24.45
C CYS A 35 34.64 -6.04 24.37
N GLU A 36 35.39 -6.35 23.32
CA GLU A 36 36.69 -5.75 23.02
C GLU A 36 36.61 -5.00 21.67
N PRO A 37 36.23 -3.71 21.65
CA PRO A 37 35.94 -2.98 20.42
C PRO A 37 37.10 -2.88 19.44
N ALA A 38 38.34 -2.90 19.93
CA ALA A 38 39.55 -2.84 19.11
C ALA A 38 39.75 -4.10 18.25
N SER A 39 39.16 -5.23 18.66
CA SER A 39 39.22 -6.51 17.95
C SER A 39 38.13 -6.64 16.88
N CYS A 40 37.27 -5.62 16.71
CA CYS A 40 36.18 -5.65 15.75
C CYS A 40 36.65 -5.38 14.31
N PRO A 41 36.08 -6.06 13.29
CA PRO A 41 36.32 -5.74 11.89
C PRO A 41 35.93 -4.29 11.56
N PRO A 42 36.71 -3.59 10.73
CA PRO A 42 36.38 -2.22 10.32
C PRO A 42 35.14 -2.21 9.40
N LEU A 43 34.33 -1.16 9.51
CA LEU A 43 33.24 -0.89 8.57
C LEU A 43 33.80 -0.46 7.19
N PRO A 44 33.00 -0.56 6.11
CA PRO A 44 33.39 -0.04 4.81
C PRO A 44 33.74 1.45 4.88
N PRO A 45 34.74 1.94 4.13
CA PRO A 45 35.20 3.33 4.19
C PRO A 45 34.12 4.34 3.75
N LEU A 46 33.15 3.92 2.94
CA LEU A 46 31.99 4.72 2.55
C LEU A 46 30.82 4.64 3.56
N GLY A 47 31.04 3.98 4.70
CA GLY A 47 30.00 3.69 5.68
C GLY A 47 29.03 2.60 5.23
N CYS A 48 27.94 2.44 5.98
CA CYS A 48 26.92 1.43 5.72
C CYS A 48 25.71 2.05 4.99
N LEU A 49 25.48 1.62 3.75
CA LEU A 49 24.41 2.15 2.88
C LEU A 49 22.98 2.02 3.44
N LEU A 50 22.76 1.10 4.38
CA LEU A 50 21.47 0.81 5.00
C LEU A 50 21.48 1.03 6.52
N GLY A 51 22.54 1.66 7.01
CA GLY A 51 22.76 1.93 8.42
C GLY A 51 23.57 0.84 9.09
N GLU A 52 24.01 1.17 10.29
CA GLU A 52 24.80 0.29 11.14
C GLU A 52 23.90 -0.51 12.09
N THR A 53 24.32 -1.72 12.40
CA THR A 53 23.76 -2.57 13.43
C THR A 53 24.91 -3.19 14.24
N ARG A 54 24.56 -3.89 15.31
CA ARG A 54 25.53 -4.64 16.11
C ARG A 54 25.48 -6.13 15.80
N ASP A 55 26.57 -6.81 16.11
CA ASP A 55 26.65 -8.26 16.12
C ASP A 55 25.68 -8.90 17.14
N ALA A 56 25.71 -10.23 17.24
CA ALA A 56 24.83 -10.97 18.14
C ALA A 56 25.05 -10.71 19.63
N CYS A 57 26.24 -10.24 20.00
CA CYS A 57 26.59 -9.90 21.37
C CYS A 57 26.39 -8.40 21.66
N GLY A 58 26.02 -7.60 20.66
CA GLY A 58 25.89 -6.14 20.78
C GLY A 58 27.23 -5.39 20.74
N CYS A 59 28.35 -6.05 20.44
CA CYS A 59 29.69 -5.47 20.55
C CYS A 59 30.13 -4.80 19.24
N CYS A 60 30.43 -5.61 18.22
CA CYS A 60 31.04 -5.11 17.00
C CYS A 60 30.04 -4.43 16.06
N PRO A 61 30.42 -3.31 15.43
CA PRO A 61 29.61 -2.67 14.41
C PRO A 61 29.64 -3.51 13.12
N MET A 62 28.51 -3.56 12.43
CA MET A 62 28.39 -4.19 11.12
C MET A 62 27.33 -3.47 10.29
N CYS A 63 27.42 -3.55 8.96
CA CYS A 63 26.38 -3.01 8.11
C CYS A 63 25.10 -3.85 8.18
N ALA A 64 23.97 -3.16 8.30
CA ALA A 64 22.67 -3.80 8.32
C ALA A 64 22.26 -4.29 6.92
N ARG A 65 21.44 -5.34 6.90
CA ARG A 65 20.98 -6.02 5.69
C ARG A 65 19.67 -5.44 5.18
N GLY A 66 19.56 -5.30 3.85
CA GLY A 66 18.42 -4.70 3.16
C GLY A 66 17.26 -5.64 2.90
N GLU A 67 16.17 -5.10 2.37
CA GLU A 67 14.99 -5.89 1.97
C GLU A 67 15.40 -6.94 0.92
N GLY A 68 15.00 -8.21 1.13
CA GLY A 68 15.36 -9.32 0.27
C GLY A 68 16.73 -9.95 0.57
N GLU A 69 17.56 -9.35 1.41
CA GLU A 69 18.87 -9.90 1.75
C GLU A 69 18.78 -11.04 2.79
N PRO A 70 19.70 -12.02 2.72
CA PRO A 70 19.77 -13.11 3.69
C PRO A 70 20.10 -12.60 5.09
N CYS A 71 19.42 -13.13 6.09
CA CYS A 71 19.58 -12.74 7.49
C CYS A 71 19.46 -13.92 8.46
N GLY A 72 20.02 -13.70 9.65
CA GLY A 72 20.08 -14.70 10.72
C GLY A 72 20.84 -15.99 10.33
N GLY A 73 21.05 -16.87 11.31
CA GLY A 73 21.84 -18.10 11.17
C GLY A 73 22.67 -18.39 12.42
N GLY A 74 23.59 -19.35 12.31
CA GLY A 74 24.68 -19.58 13.27
C GLY A 74 25.97 -18.86 12.82
N GLY A 75 26.77 -18.32 13.75
CA GLY A 75 28.10 -17.74 13.46
C GLY A 75 28.11 -16.34 12.82
N ALA A 76 29.26 -15.96 12.23
CA ALA A 76 29.54 -14.66 11.59
C ALA A 76 28.67 -14.35 10.35
N GLY A 77 27.94 -15.34 9.82
CA GLY A 77 26.94 -15.16 8.76
C GLY A 77 25.59 -14.62 9.24
N ARG A 78 25.43 -14.30 10.54
CA ARG A 78 24.24 -13.67 11.11
C ARG A 78 24.16 -12.19 10.68
N GLY A 79 23.69 -11.95 9.46
CA GLY A 79 23.26 -10.60 9.07
C GLY A 79 22.04 -10.16 9.89
N TYR A 80 22.09 -8.95 10.45
CA TYR A 80 20.96 -8.28 11.07
C TYR A 80 20.33 -7.32 10.08
N CYS A 81 19.00 -7.32 9.99
CA CYS A 81 18.28 -6.45 9.06
C CYS A 81 18.33 -4.98 9.49
N ALA A 82 18.22 -4.09 8.51
CA ALA A 82 18.16 -2.65 8.74
C ALA A 82 16.97 -2.24 9.63
N PRO A 83 17.04 -1.06 10.28
CA PRO A 83 15.94 -0.55 11.10
C PRO A 83 14.59 -0.56 10.37
N GLY A 84 13.57 -1.08 11.05
CA GLY A 84 12.21 -1.24 10.51
C GLY A 84 12.01 -2.46 9.61
N MET A 85 12.95 -3.40 9.58
CA MET A 85 12.80 -4.72 8.96
C MET A 85 12.71 -5.84 10.01
N GLU A 86 12.25 -7.00 9.58
CA GLU A 86 12.20 -8.24 10.35
C GLU A 86 12.87 -9.37 9.58
N CYS A 87 13.68 -10.19 10.25
CA CYS A 87 14.28 -11.38 9.65
C CYS A 87 13.29 -12.54 9.65
N VAL A 88 12.62 -12.77 8.52
CA VAL A 88 11.60 -13.81 8.38
C VAL A 88 12.25 -15.13 7.99
N LYS A 89 12.10 -16.15 8.84
CA LYS A 89 12.64 -17.49 8.57
C LYS A 89 11.81 -18.22 7.53
N SER A 90 12.46 -18.93 6.61
CA SER A 90 11.75 -19.83 5.71
C SER A 90 11.12 -20.95 6.55
N ARG A 91 9.82 -21.21 6.36
CA ARG A 91 9.14 -22.33 7.02
C ARG A 91 9.69 -23.63 6.44
N LYS A 92 10.75 -24.14 7.05
CA LYS A 92 11.14 -25.56 7.04
C LYS A 92 11.64 -26.05 5.67
N ARG A 93 12.96 -26.02 5.45
CA ARG A 93 13.57 -27.18 4.79
C ARG A 93 13.23 -28.34 5.72
N ARG A 94 12.39 -29.29 5.26
CA ARG A 94 12.19 -30.57 5.97
C ARG A 94 13.56 -30.99 6.49
N LYS A 95 13.63 -31.39 7.76
CA LYS A 95 14.79 -32.05 8.37
C LYS A 95 15.00 -33.38 7.63
N GLY A 96 15.40 -33.31 6.36
CA GLY A 96 16.00 -34.41 5.65
C GLY A 96 17.30 -34.66 6.38
N LYS A 97 17.39 -35.82 7.03
CA LYS A 97 18.63 -36.38 7.59
C LYS A 97 19.61 -36.72 6.45
N ALA A 98 19.93 -35.77 5.59
CA ALA A 98 20.92 -35.92 4.54
C ALA A 98 21.98 -34.84 4.74
N GLY A 99 23.05 -35.24 5.41
CA GLY A 99 24.30 -34.48 5.49
C GLY A 99 24.29 -33.33 6.48
N ALA A 100 24.61 -33.65 7.74
CA ALA A 100 25.45 -32.79 8.57
C ALA A 100 26.88 -32.72 7.99
N ALA A 101 27.00 -32.49 6.68
CA ALA A 101 28.25 -32.13 6.03
C ALA A 101 28.51 -30.68 6.43
N ALA A 102 29.42 -30.54 7.39
CA ALA A 102 29.91 -29.34 8.02
C ALA A 102 30.00 -28.11 7.08
N GLY A 103 29.44 -26.98 7.51
CA GLY A 103 29.95 -25.66 7.13
C GLY A 103 29.20 -24.85 6.08
N GLY A 104 28.03 -25.27 5.59
CA GLY A 104 27.18 -24.37 4.80
C GLY A 104 26.62 -23.25 5.69
N PRO A 105 26.80 -21.94 5.40
CA PRO A 105 26.22 -20.88 6.19
C PRO A 105 24.71 -21.03 6.16
N GLY A 106 24.13 -21.52 7.26
CA GLY A 106 22.70 -21.68 7.38
C GLY A 106 22.04 -20.30 7.48
N VAL A 107 21.87 -19.63 6.34
CA VAL A 107 21.02 -18.45 6.22
C VAL A 107 19.65 -18.85 6.76
N SER A 108 19.24 -18.22 7.86
CA SER A 108 18.02 -18.65 8.56
C SER A 108 16.76 -17.96 8.06
N GLY A 109 16.88 -16.87 7.30
CA GLY A 109 15.77 -16.07 6.83
C GLY A 109 16.15 -15.00 5.82
N VAL A 110 15.17 -14.17 5.49
CA VAL A 110 15.29 -13.01 4.59
C VAL A 110 14.73 -11.77 5.28
N CYS A 111 15.40 -10.63 5.12
CA CYS A 111 14.93 -9.36 5.64
C CYS A 111 13.69 -8.89 4.88
N VAL A 112 12.60 -8.68 5.62
CA VAL A 112 11.32 -8.20 5.08
C VAL A 112 10.96 -6.90 5.78
N CYS A 113 10.48 -5.92 5.02
CA CYS A 113 10.06 -4.66 5.61
C CYS A 113 8.86 -4.83 6.54
N LYS A 114 8.86 -4.16 7.70
CA LYS A 114 7.70 -4.13 8.60
C LYS A 114 6.53 -3.34 8.00
N SER A 115 6.80 -2.27 7.25
CA SER A 115 5.77 -1.57 6.49
C SER A 115 5.49 -2.31 5.18
N ARG A 116 4.26 -2.78 5.00
CA ARG A 116 3.82 -3.54 3.82
C ARG A 116 2.92 -2.73 2.88
N TYR A 117 3.05 -1.41 2.93
CA TYR A 117 2.26 -0.50 2.11
C TYR A 117 3.18 0.55 1.46
N PRO A 118 2.83 1.05 0.27
CA PRO A 118 3.56 2.13 -0.39
C PRO A 118 3.59 3.41 0.45
N VAL A 119 4.61 4.23 0.26
CA VAL A 119 4.74 5.54 0.92
C VAL A 119 5.18 6.60 -0.08
N CYS A 120 4.75 7.84 0.12
CA CYS A 120 5.22 8.97 -0.69
C CYS A 120 6.44 9.61 -0.05
N GLY A 121 7.51 9.74 -0.83
CA GLY A 121 8.71 10.48 -0.44
C GLY A 121 8.59 11.98 -0.70
N SER A 122 9.42 12.76 -0.01
CA SER A 122 9.53 14.22 -0.20
C SER A 122 10.15 14.62 -1.55
N ASP A 123 10.61 13.65 -2.32
CA ASP A 123 11.06 13.75 -3.71
C ASP A 123 9.90 13.57 -4.71
N GLY A 124 8.66 13.35 -4.25
CA GLY A 124 7.50 13.06 -5.10
C GLY A 124 7.47 11.63 -5.62
N THR A 125 8.39 10.76 -5.18
CA THR A 125 8.46 9.37 -5.60
C THR A 125 7.64 8.49 -4.67
N THR A 126 6.83 7.61 -5.26
CA THR A 126 6.17 6.53 -4.51
C THR A 126 7.13 5.37 -4.31
N TYR A 127 7.43 5.04 -3.06
CA TYR A 127 8.23 3.88 -2.68
C TYR A 127 7.33 2.70 -2.32
N PRO A 128 7.58 1.48 -2.82
CA PRO A 128 6.79 0.28 -2.50
C PRO A 128 6.70 -0.04 -1.00
N SER A 129 7.71 0.35 -0.22
CA SER A 129 7.74 0.20 1.24
C SER A 129 8.50 1.35 1.89
N GLY A 130 8.21 1.61 3.16
CA GLY A 130 8.97 2.58 3.96
C GLY A 130 10.45 2.20 4.12
N CYS A 131 10.80 0.91 3.97
CA CYS A 131 12.21 0.49 3.98
C CYS A 131 12.94 0.90 2.70
N GLN A 132 12.28 0.85 1.55
CA GLN A 132 12.85 1.32 0.29
C GLN A 132 13.04 2.83 0.30
N LEU A 133 12.09 3.58 0.87
CA LEU A 133 12.25 5.02 1.09
C LEU A 133 13.48 5.31 1.96
N ARG A 134 13.63 4.61 3.11
CA ARG A 134 14.81 4.79 3.98
C ARG A 134 16.12 4.40 3.32
N ALA A 135 16.13 3.36 2.50
CA ALA A 135 17.31 2.99 1.72
C ALA A 135 17.65 4.06 0.67
N ALA A 136 16.65 4.64 0.01
CA ALA A 136 16.85 5.75 -0.92
C ALA A 136 17.35 7.03 -0.21
N SER A 137 16.78 7.37 0.96
CA SER A 137 17.23 8.50 1.78
C SER A 137 18.71 8.39 2.13
N GLN A 138 19.15 7.23 2.63
CA GLN A 138 20.55 7.03 3.01
C GLN A 138 21.50 7.12 1.82
N ARG A 139 21.08 6.63 0.64
CA ARG A 139 21.87 6.80 -0.60
C ARG A 139 21.97 8.27 -1.01
N ALA A 140 20.88 9.02 -0.91
CA ALA A 140 20.90 10.46 -1.18
C ALA A 140 21.87 11.18 -0.22
N GLU A 141 21.79 10.88 1.08
CA GLU A 141 22.69 11.46 2.10
C GLU A 141 24.17 11.09 1.84
N SER A 142 24.46 9.85 1.45
CA SER A 142 25.83 9.43 1.08
C SER A 142 26.41 10.17 -0.12
N ARG A 143 25.54 10.78 -0.95
CA ARG A 143 25.91 11.61 -2.11
C ARG A 143 25.95 13.10 -1.75
N GLY A 144 25.68 13.47 -0.50
CA GLY A 144 25.54 14.87 -0.06
C GLY A 144 24.22 15.52 -0.50
N GLU A 145 23.24 14.74 -0.91
CA GLU A 145 21.89 15.21 -1.24
C GLU A 145 21.00 15.24 0.01
N LYS A 146 19.87 15.93 -0.08
CA LYS A 146 18.91 16.03 1.03
C LYS A 146 18.26 14.67 1.31
N ALA A 147 18.18 14.31 2.59
CA ALA A 147 17.46 13.12 3.04
C ALA A 147 16.00 13.11 2.55
N ILE A 148 15.56 11.96 2.05
CA ILE A 148 14.20 11.76 1.56
C ILE A 148 13.33 11.38 2.76
N THR A 149 12.34 12.22 3.05
CA THR A 149 11.42 12.03 4.17
C THR A 149 10.09 11.48 3.69
N GLN A 150 9.37 10.76 4.54
CA GLN A 150 8.03 10.31 4.22
C GLN A 150 7.02 11.45 4.40
N VAL A 151 6.32 11.82 3.33
CA VAL A 151 5.29 12.87 3.34
C VAL A 151 3.92 12.29 3.72
N SER A 152 3.58 11.13 3.19
CA SER A 152 2.28 10.49 3.43
C SER A 152 2.38 8.97 3.47
N LYS A 153 1.34 8.32 4.00
CA LYS A 153 1.11 6.88 3.83
C LYS A 153 0.36 6.66 2.52
N GLY A 154 0.72 5.63 1.77
CA GLY A 154 0.19 5.39 0.44
C GLY A 154 1.07 6.01 -0.64
N THR A 155 0.63 5.91 -1.87
CA THR A 155 1.30 6.50 -3.03
C THR A 155 1.18 8.02 -3.02
N CYS A 156 2.03 8.69 -3.78
CA CYS A 156 2.00 10.15 -3.91
C CYS A 156 0.69 10.65 -4.52
N GLU A 157 0.33 11.87 -4.15
CA GLU A 157 -0.82 12.59 -4.70
C GLU A 157 -0.65 12.78 -6.21
N GLN A 158 -1.74 12.61 -6.95
CA GLN A 158 -1.78 12.60 -8.41
C GLN A 158 -3.09 13.22 -8.89
N GLY A 159 -3.02 13.99 -9.99
CA GLY A 159 -4.21 14.55 -10.64
C GLY A 159 -5.17 13.47 -11.16
N PRO A 160 -6.41 13.84 -11.48
CA PRO A 160 -7.37 12.90 -12.05
C PRO A 160 -6.88 12.38 -13.40
N SER A 161 -7.00 11.07 -13.62
CA SER A 161 -6.74 10.41 -14.88
C SER A 161 -7.97 9.61 -15.27
N ILE A 162 -8.53 9.93 -16.44
CA ILE A 162 -9.71 9.24 -16.97
C ILE A 162 -9.23 7.95 -17.64
N VAL A 163 -9.50 6.82 -16.98
CA VAL A 163 -9.08 5.49 -17.45
C VAL A 163 -10.07 4.91 -18.46
N THR A 164 -11.37 5.15 -18.24
CA THR A 164 -12.42 4.77 -19.17
C THR A 164 -13.22 6.03 -19.52
N PRO A 165 -12.95 6.69 -20.65
CA PRO A 165 -13.75 7.83 -21.10
C PRO A 165 -15.14 7.36 -21.59
N PRO A 166 -16.14 8.26 -21.59
CA PRO A 166 -17.43 7.95 -22.20
C PRO A 166 -17.29 7.71 -23.70
N LYS A 167 -18.17 6.88 -24.25
CA LYS A 167 -18.20 6.54 -25.67
C LYS A 167 -19.43 7.14 -26.34
N ASP A 168 -19.28 7.52 -27.60
CA ASP A 168 -20.39 8.00 -28.42
C ASP A 168 -21.46 6.92 -28.59
N ILE A 169 -22.73 7.36 -28.59
CA ILE A 169 -23.91 6.51 -28.70
C ILE A 169 -24.81 7.01 -29.82
N TRP A 170 -25.32 6.09 -30.62
CA TRP A 170 -26.39 6.29 -31.60
C TRP A 170 -27.55 5.40 -31.21
N ASN A 171 -28.73 6.00 -31.02
CA ASN A 171 -29.94 5.23 -30.71
C ASN A 171 -31.19 5.99 -31.17
N VAL A 172 -32.37 5.38 -31.02
CA VAL A 172 -33.66 5.96 -31.39
C VAL A 172 -34.41 6.50 -30.19
N THR A 173 -35.41 7.35 -30.44
CA THR A 173 -36.32 7.85 -29.40
C THR A 173 -37.01 6.68 -28.67
N GLY A 174 -37.16 6.79 -27.35
CA GLY A 174 -37.75 5.76 -26.50
C GLY A 174 -36.76 4.73 -25.95
N ALA A 175 -35.53 4.69 -26.45
CA ALA A 175 -34.52 3.76 -25.98
C ALA A 175 -33.98 4.12 -24.58
N GLN A 176 -33.33 3.17 -23.92
CA GLN A 176 -32.54 3.40 -22.71
C GLN A 176 -31.06 3.40 -23.06
N VAL A 177 -30.33 4.45 -22.68
CA VAL A 177 -28.89 4.57 -22.93
C VAL A 177 -28.15 5.02 -21.68
N TYR A 178 -26.86 4.72 -21.61
CA TYR A 178 -26.01 5.24 -20.54
C TYR A 178 -24.63 5.65 -21.05
N LEU A 179 -24.08 6.72 -20.49
CA LEU A 179 -22.67 7.06 -20.59
C LEU A 179 -21.95 6.59 -19.32
N SER A 180 -20.67 6.23 -19.42
CA SER A 180 -19.83 5.83 -18.28
C SER A 180 -18.50 6.57 -18.32
N CYS A 181 -18.01 7.02 -17.17
CA CYS A 181 -16.69 7.62 -17.05
C CYS A 181 -16.01 7.11 -15.78
N GLU A 182 -14.85 6.49 -15.93
CA GLU A 182 -14.05 5.92 -14.84
C GLU A 182 -12.78 6.73 -14.69
N VAL A 183 -12.48 7.12 -13.46
CA VAL A 183 -11.41 8.07 -13.14
C VAL A 183 -10.66 7.61 -11.91
N ILE A 184 -9.33 7.70 -11.97
CA ILE A 184 -8.44 7.48 -10.83
C ILE A 184 -7.76 8.81 -10.43
N GLY A 185 -7.37 8.95 -9.17
CA GLY A 185 -6.57 10.11 -8.73
C GLY A 185 -6.44 10.20 -7.21
N ILE A 186 -5.41 10.86 -6.71
CA ILE A 186 -5.09 10.90 -5.26
C ILE A 186 -4.94 12.34 -4.81
N PRO A 187 -5.85 12.87 -3.96
CA PRO A 187 -7.05 12.23 -3.40
C PRO A 187 -8.09 11.83 -4.46
N THR A 188 -9.01 10.93 -4.09
CA THR A 188 -10.08 10.43 -4.97
C THR A 188 -10.80 11.61 -5.65
N PRO A 189 -10.84 11.69 -6.98
CA PRO A 189 -11.44 12.82 -7.67
C PRO A 189 -12.94 12.92 -7.45
N VAL A 190 -13.46 14.15 -7.46
CA VAL A 190 -14.89 14.41 -7.60
C VAL A 190 -15.25 14.34 -9.08
N LEU A 191 -16.22 13.49 -9.43
CA LEU A 191 -16.69 13.30 -10.79
C LEU A 191 -18.03 14.02 -11.00
N ILE A 192 -18.06 14.92 -11.97
CA ILE A 192 -19.22 15.74 -12.32
C ILE A 192 -19.57 15.50 -13.79
N TRP A 193 -20.85 15.46 -14.10
CA TRP A 193 -21.33 15.37 -15.48
C TRP A 193 -21.97 16.67 -15.92
N ASN A 194 -21.61 17.10 -17.14
CA ASN A 194 -22.16 18.29 -17.76
C ASN A 194 -22.70 17.95 -19.16
N LYS A 195 -23.74 18.67 -19.59
CA LYS A 195 -24.12 18.73 -21.01
C LYS A 195 -23.54 20.00 -21.63
N VAL A 196 -22.83 19.86 -22.74
CA VAL A 196 -22.24 20.98 -23.47
C VAL A 196 -23.31 21.60 -24.36
N LYS A 197 -23.67 22.86 -24.08
CA LYS A 197 -24.59 23.66 -24.89
C LYS A 197 -23.82 24.70 -25.69
N ARG A 198 -24.17 24.86 -26.96
CA ARG A 198 -23.67 25.96 -27.80
C ARG A 198 -24.50 27.20 -27.51
N GLY A 199 -23.89 28.22 -26.91
CA GLY A 199 -24.54 29.50 -26.66
C GLY A 199 -24.77 30.31 -27.94
N HIS A 200 -25.64 31.32 -27.84
CA HIS A 200 -26.07 32.18 -28.95
C HIS A 200 -24.95 33.04 -29.57
N TYR A 201 -23.79 33.13 -28.91
CA TYR A 201 -22.60 33.91 -29.32
C TYR A 201 -21.36 33.03 -29.52
N GLY A 202 -21.53 31.72 -29.74
CA GLY A 202 -20.42 30.78 -29.87
C GLY A 202 -19.69 30.45 -28.56
N VAL A 203 -20.10 31.07 -27.44
CA VAL A 203 -19.62 30.69 -26.11
C VAL A 203 -20.18 29.32 -25.75
N GLN A 204 -19.31 28.35 -25.53
CA GLN A 204 -19.71 27.06 -24.97
C GLN A 204 -20.14 27.25 -23.52
N ARG A 205 -21.33 26.77 -23.19
CA ARG A 205 -21.84 26.77 -21.83
C ARG A 205 -22.05 25.33 -21.40
N THR A 206 -21.49 24.96 -20.26
CA THR A 206 -21.77 23.68 -19.61
C THR A 206 -23.02 23.83 -18.75
N GLU A 207 -23.88 22.82 -18.80
CA GLU A 207 -25.01 22.67 -17.90
C GLU A 207 -24.76 21.48 -17.00
N LEU A 208 -24.79 21.72 -15.68
CA LEU A 208 -24.64 20.68 -14.67
C LEU A 208 -25.82 19.71 -14.73
N LEU A 209 -25.53 18.41 -14.85
CA LEU A 209 -26.52 17.34 -14.84
C LEU A 209 -26.80 16.88 -13.39
N PRO A 210 -27.99 16.33 -13.09
CA PRO A 210 -29.07 15.98 -14.02
C PRO A 210 -29.95 17.17 -14.47
N GLY A 211 -29.88 18.31 -13.77
CA GLY A 211 -30.78 19.44 -14.00
C GLY A 211 -32.21 19.15 -13.54
N ASP A 212 -33.20 19.69 -14.24
CA ASP A 212 -34.65 19.51 -14.04
C ASP A 212 -35.25 18.40 -14.93
N ARG A 213 -34.41 17.56 -15.55
CA ARG A 213 -34.81 16.46 -16.43
C ARG A 213 -35.46 15.34 -15.63
N ASP A 214 -36.60 14.84 -16.10
CA ASP A 214 -37.34 13.72 -15.51
C ASP A 214 -36.89 12.35 -16.05
N ASN A 215 -36.25 12.32 -17.22
CA ASN A 215 -35.80 11.13 -17.91
C ASN A 215 -34.30 10.82 -17.70
N LEU A 216 -33.57 11.60 -16.90
CA LEU A 216 -32.11 11.48 -16.73
C LEU A 216 -31.72 11.31 -15.25
N ALA A 217 -30.88 10.32 -14.97
CA ALA A 217 -30.32 10.07 -13.64
C ALA A 217 -28.80 9.92 -13.67
N ILE A 218 -28.13 10.39 -12.62
CA ILE A 218 -26.69 10.20 -12.42
C ILE A 218 -26.45 9.27 -11.24
N GLN A 219 -25.55 8.32 -11.43
CA GLN A 219 -25.02 7.51 -10.35
C GLN A 219 -23.50 7.63 -10.32
N THR A 220 -22.94 7.81 -9.13
CA THR A 220 -21.49 7.80 -8.92
C THR A 220 -21.17 6.77 -7.86
N ARG A 221 -20.16 5.95 -8.10
CA ARG A 221 -19.72 4.88 -7.21
C ARG A 221 -18.20 4.92 -7.11
N GLY A 222 -17.66 4.61 -5.92
CA GLY A 222 -16.24 4.28 -5.81
C GLY A 222 -15.90 2.97 -6.54
N GLY A 223 -14.67 2.85 -6.99
CA GLY A 223 -14.16 1.63 -7.62
C GLY A 223 -13.92 0.48 -6.62
N PRO A 224 -13.60 -0.72 -7.13
CA PRO A 224 -13.07 -1.80 -6.29
C PRO A 224 -11.69 -1.43 -5.71
N GLU A 225 -10.90 -0.67 -6.46
CA GLU A 225 -9.61 -0.16 -6.02
C GLU A 225 -9.75 1.18 -5.27
N LYS A 226 -8.75 1.49 -4.43
CA LYS A 226 -8.71 2.79 -3.77
C LYS A 226 -8.49 3.89 -4.80
N HIS A 227 -9.04 5.07 -4.50
CA HIS A 227 -8.79 6.27 -5.30
C HIS A 227 -9.36 6.22 -6.73
N GLU A 228 -10.34 5.36 -6.94
CA GLU A 228 -11.09 5.19 -8.18
C GLU A 228 -12.55 5.62 -7.98
N VAL A 229 -13.13 6.23 -9.01
CA VAL A 229 -14.54 6.60 -9.08
C VAL A 229 -15.09 6.33 -10.47
N THR A 230 -16.29 5.77 -10.54
CA THR A 230 -17.03 5.57 -11.78
C THR A 230 -18.34 6.31 -11.70
N GLY A 231 -18.68 7.04 -12.76
CA GLY A 231 -19.95 7.75 -12.91
C GLY A 231 -20.70 7.27 -14.13
N TRP A 232 -22.02 7.25 -14.02
CA TRP A 232 -22.94 6.93 -15.11
C TRP A 232 -23.99 8.03 -15.28
N VAL A 233 -24.31 8.34 -16.53
CA VAL A 233 -25.49 9.11 -16.90
C VAL A 233 -26.46 8.15 -17.56
N LEU A 234 -27.58 7.84 -16.92
CA LEU A 234 -28.66 7.05 -17.47
C LEU A 234 -29.71 7.98 -18.07
N VAL A 235 -30.13 7.72 -19.30
CA VAL A 235 -31.25 8.42 -19.96
C VAL A 235 -32.30 7.39 -20.36
N SER A 236 -33.54 7.56 -19.86
CA SER A 236 -34.66 6.66 -20.09
C SER A 236 -36.00 7.36 -19.82
N PRO A 237 -36.89 7.52 -20.83
CA PRO A 237 -36.66 7.25 -22.25
C PRO A 237 -35.80 8.33 -22.93
N LEU A 238 -35.00 7.93 -23.92
CA LEU A 238 -34.21 8.84 -24.75
C LEU A 238 -35.13 9.68 -25.66
N SER A 239 -34.90 10.99 -25.73
CA SER A 239 -35.64 11.91 -26.60
C SER A 239 -34.69 12.77 -27.46
N LYS A 240 -35.22 13.47 -28.47
CA LYS A 240 -34.39 14.30 -29.37
C LYS A 240 -33.68 15.47 -28.64
N GLU A 241 -34.23 15.95 -27.54
CA GLU A 241 -33.62 17.00 -26.69
C GLU A 241 -32.41 16.49 -25.89
N ASP A 242 -32.28 15.17 -25.71
CA ASP A 242 -31.10 14.55 -25.11
C ASP A 242 -29.91 14.47 -26.06
N ALA A 243 -30.13 14.64 -27.38
CA ALA A 243 -29.02 14.71 -28.33
C ALA A 243 -28.04 15.83 -27.93
N GLY A 244 -26.75 15.58 -28.10
CA GLY A 244 -25.71 16.57 -27.77
C GLY A 244 -24.43 15.95 -27.23
N GLU A 245 -23.53 16.84 -26.82
CA GLU A 245 -22.24 16.48 -26.23
C GLU A 245 -22.35 16.49 -24.71
N TYR A 246 -21.82 15.45 -24.08
CA TYR A 246 -21.80 15.23 -22.64
C TYR A 246 -20.35 15.11 -22.20
N GLU A 247 -19.99 15.81 -21.13
CA GLU A 247 -18.63 15.87 -20.60
C GLU A 247 -18.64 15.33 -19.17
N CYS A 248 -17.78 14.33 -18.90
CA CYS A 248 -17.39 14.03 -17.53
C CYS A 248 -16.19 14.90 -17.16
N HIS A 249 -16.30 15.59 -16.02
CA HIS A 249 -15.28 16.47 -15.47
C HIS A 249 -14.86 15.94 -14.11
N ALA A 250 -13.59 15.60 -13.97
CA ALA A 250 -12.99 15.11 -12.74
C ALA A 250 -12.01 16.11 -12.15
N SER A 251 -12.04 16.29 -10.83
CA SER A 251 -11.15 17.24 -10.13
C SER A 251 -10.72 16.76 -8.76
N ASN A 252 -9.46 17.03 -8.39
CA ASN A 252 -8.95 16.92 -7.03
C ASN A 252 -7.95 18.06 -6.72
N SER A 253 -7.26 18.01 -5.57
CA SER A 253 -6.28 19.05 -5.18
C SER A 253 -5.07 19.17 -6.10
N GLN A 254 -4.79 18.16 -6.92
CA GLN A 254 -3.64 18.10 -7.82
C GLN A 254 -3.96 18.51 -9.26
N GLY A 255 -5.23 18.58 -9.65
CA GLY A 255 -5.59 18.97 -11.00
C GLY A 255 -7.00 18.56 -11.40
N GLN A 256 -7.23 18.64 -12.71
CA GLN A 256 -8.52 18.38 -13.35
C GLN A 256 -8.31 17.60 -14.66
N ALA A 257 -9.27 16.79 -15.04
CA ALA A 257 -9.32 16.12 -16.33
C ALA A 257 -10.78 16.05 -16.82
N SER A 258 -10.99 16.15 -18.13
CA SER A 258 -12.31 15.95 -18.73
C SER A 258 -12.26 15.06 -19.96
N ALA A 259 -13.37 14.38 -20.23
CA ALA A 259 -13.58 13.61 -21.44
C ALA A 259 -15.04 13.70 -21.87
N SER A 260 -15.26 13.68 -23.18
CA SER A 260 -16.57 13.96 -23.76
C SER A 260 -17.03 12.84 -24.69
N ALA A 261 -18.33 12.67 -24.77
CA ALA A 261 -19.00 11.78 -25.72
C ALA A 261 -20.27 12.42 -26.26
N LYS A 262 -20.70 11.97 -27.43
CA LYS A 262 -21.89 12.46 -28.10
C LYS A 262 -23.01 11.44 -28.06
N ILE A 263 -24.19 11.87 -27.62
CA ILE A 263 -25.44 11.15 -27.81
C ILE A 263 -26.08 11.66 -29.11
N THR A 264 -26.26 10.76 -30.07
CA THR A 264 -26.94 11.03 -31.34
C THR A 264 -28.24 10.25 -31.38
N VAL A 265 -29.35 10.96 -31.56
CA VAL A 265 -30.68 10.35 -31.68
C VAL A 265 -31.07 10.33 -33.15
N VAL A 266 -31.25 9.14 -33.70
CA VAL A 266 -31.67 8.91 -35.09
C VAL A 266 -33.15 8.58 -35.16
N ASP A 267 -33.76 8.77 -36.32
CA ASP A 267 -35.20 8.52 -36.50
C ASP A 267 -35.51 7.03 -36.62
N ALA A 268 -34.57 6.25 -37.17
CA ALA A 268 -34.71 4.80 -37.36
C ALA A 268 -33.42 4.04 -37.03
N LEU A 269 -33.57 2.79 -36.58
CA LEU A 269 -32.45 1.92 -36.18
C LEU A 269 -31.43 1.68 -37.31
N HIS A 270 -31.85 1.71 -38.57
CA HIS A 270 -30.96 1.49 -39.71
C HIS A 270 -29.97 2.64 -39.95
N GLU A 271 -30.16 3.80 -39.31
CA GLU A 271 -29.26 4.96 -39.40
C GLU A 271 -28.09 4.87 -38.40
N ILE A 272 -28.12 3.91 -37.48
CA ILE A 272 -27.05 3.67 -36.51
C ILE A 272 -25.81 3.17 -37.27
N PRO A 273 -24.64 3.84 -37.16
CA PRO A 273 -23.41 3.38 -37.79
C PRO A 273 -23.00 1.99 -37.27
N VAL A 274 -22.80 1.04 -38.18
CA VAL A 274 -22.27 -0.28 -37.81
C VAL A 274 -20.77 -0.14 -37.57
N LYS A 275 -20.31 -0.36 -36.33
CA LYS A 275 -18.89 -0.46 -36.02
C LYS A 275 -18.29 -1.67 -36.73
N LYS A 276 -17.45 -1.42 -37.73
CA LYS A 276 -16.65 -2.44 -38.40
C LYS A 276 -15.41 -2.72 -37.54
N GLY A 277 -15.44 -3.69 -36.63
CA GLY A 277 -14.20 -4.12 -35.94
C GLY A 277 -14.28 -4.79 -34.57
N GLU A 278 -15.40 -4.79 -33.84
CA GLU A 278 -15.51 -5.59 -32.59
C GLU A 278 -16.02 -7.00 -32.90
N GLY A 279 -15.28 -7.70 -33.76
CA GLY A 279 -15.38 -9.14 -33.94
C GLY A 279 -14.58 -9.83 -32.83
N ALA A 280 -15.30 -10.47 -31.92
CA ALA A 280 -14.84 -11.30 -30.81
C ALA A 280 -13.44 -11.94 -31.01
N GLU A 281 -12.47 -11.52 -30.21
CA GLU A 281 -11.37 -12.40 -29.81
C GLU A 281 -11.93 -13.26 -28.67
N LEU A 282 -12.11 -14.55 -28.96
CA LEU A 282 -12.50 -15.60 -28.00
C LEU A 282 -11.26 -16.13 -27.28
#